data_AF-W4IMC5-F1
#
_entry.id   AF-W4IMC5-F1
#
_cell.length_a   1.000
_cell.length_b   1.000
_cell.length_c   1.000
_cell.angle_alpha   90.00
_cell.angle_beta   90.00
_cell.angle_gamma   90.00
#
_symmetry.space_group_name_H-M   'P 1'
#
loop_
_entity.id
_entity.type
_entity.pdbx_description
1 polymer ?
#
loop_
_entity_poly.entity_id
_entity_poly.type
_entity_poly.pdbx_seq_one_letter_code
_entity_poly.pdbx_strand_id
1 'polypeptide(L)' 'MNLFNKYGNINKLQFLPVKEGKRHLSIIVEMNTEDMATKALMDLHNFYLKDRYIKVSYTKSRLM' A
#
# COMPACT_ATOMS: atom_id res chain seq x y z
N MET A 1 7.57 -13.11 3.54
CA MET A 1 7.25 -12.69 2.16
C MET A 1 6.54 -11.34 2.22
N ASN A 2 7.00 -10.32 1.48
CA ASN A 2 6.37 -8.99 1.51
C ASN A 2 5.09 -8.98 0.65
N LEU A 3 3.97 -8.50 1.19
CA LEU A 3 2.61 -8.66 0.62
C LEU A 3 2.49 -8.12 -0.81
N PHE A 4 3.23 -7.05 -1.13
CA PHE A 4 3.18 -6.37 -2.42
C PHE A 4 4.14 -6.96 -3.47
N ASN A 5 5.11 -7.79 -3.09
CA ASN A 5 6.11 -8.32 -4.03
C ASN A 5 5.51 -9.26 -5.09
N LYS A 6 4.33 -9.85 -4.84
CA LYS A 6 3.65 -10.71 -5.83
C LYS A 6 3.11 -9.94 -7.04
N TYR A 7 3.04 -8.62 -6.96
CA TYR A 7 2.52 -7.76 -8.03
C TYR A 7 3.61 -7.16 -8.91
N GLY A 8 4.88 -7.47 -8.64
CA GLY A 8 6.02 -6.94 -9.36
C GLY A 8 6.97 -6.15 -8.47
N ASN A 9 7.83 -5.36 -9.11
CA ASN A 9 8.85 -4.60 -8.42
C ASN A 9 8.26 -3.38 -7.70
N ILE A 10 8.60 -3.26 -6.42
CA ILE A 10 8.34 -2.07 -5.62
C ILE A 10 9.52 -1.12 -5.83
N ASN A 11 9.25 0.07 -6.37
CA ASN A 11 10.28 1.08 -6.61
C ASN A 11 10.66 1.80 -5.32
N LYS A 12 9.64 2.19 -4.53
CA LYS A 12 9.80 2.89 -3.25
C LYS A 12 8.71 2.48 -2.27
N LEU A 13 9.04 2.53 -0.98
CA LEU A 13 8.10 2.32 0.12
C LEU A 13 8.37 3.35 1.21
N GLN A 14 7.33 4.06 1.65
CA GLN A 14 7.42 5.06 2.70
C GLN A 14 6.36 4.81 3.77
N PHE A 15 6.79 4.75 5.03
CA PHE A 15 5.88 4.80 6.17
C PHE A 15 5.50 6.25 6.45
N LEU A 16 4.21 6.54 6.45
CA LEU A 16 3.72 7.87 6.81
C LEU A 16 3.71 7.99 8.35
N PRO A 17 4.07 9.17 8.88
CA PRO A 17 4.00 9.41 10.31
C PRO A 17 2.56 9.22 10.79
N VAL A 18 2.41 8.53 11.91
CA VAL A 18 1.11 8.37 12.56
C VAL A 18 0.72 9.72 13.14
N LYS A 19 -0.27 10.39 12.53
CA LYS A 19 -0.82 11.64 13.07
C LYS A 19 -1.47 11.36 14.41
N GLU A 20 -1.34 12.28 15.37
CA GLU A 20 -2.01 12.20 16.67
C GLU A 20 -3.51 11.90 16.49
N GLY A 21 -4.02 10.95 17.28
CA GLY A 21 -5.41 10.48 17.20
C GLY A 21 -5.68 9.39 16.14
N LYS A 22 -4.77 9.12 15.19
CA LYS A 22 -4.93 7.98 14.25
C LYS A 22 -4.32 6.71 14.81
N ARG A 23 -5.14 5.66 14.98
CA ARG A 23 -4.68 4.31 15.40
C ARG A 23 -4.15 3.44 14.25
N HIS A 24 -4.02 3.98 13.05
CA HIS A 24 -3.68 3.22 11.86
C HIS A 24 -2.38 3.72 11.24
N LEU A 25 -1.46 2.78 11.03
CA LEU A 25 -0.27 3.00 10.21
C LEU A 25 -0.69 3.14 8.75
N SER A 26 -0.15 4.14 8.06
CA SER A 26 -0.32 4.31 6.62
C SER A 26 1.03 4.14 5.93
N ILE A 27 1.02 3.45 4.81
CA ILE A 27 2.20 3.29 3.95
C ILE A 27 1.85 3.75 2.55
N ILE A 28 2.81 4.35 1.86
CA ILE A 28 2.74 4.58 0.43
C ILE A 28 3.72 3.62 -0.22
N VAL A 29 3.23 2.88 -1.22
CA VAL A 29 4.01 1.94 -2.01
C VAL A 29 3.96 2.44 -3.45
N GLU A 30 5.12 2.68 -4.04
CA GLU A 30 5.25 3.04 -5.44
C GLU A 30 5.62 1.80 -6.25
N MET A 31 4.74 1.46 -7.19
CA MET A 31 4.90 0.34 -8.12
C MET A 31 5.44 0.83 -9.45
N ASN A 32 6.11 -0.05 -10.20
CA ASN A 32 6.75 0.34 -11.46
C ASN A 32 5.76 0.72 -12.59
N THR A 33 4.56 0.16 -12.59
CA THR A 33 3.53 0.45 -13.60
C THR A 33 2.15 0.58 -12.96
N GLU A 34 1.25 1.28 -13.65
CA GLU A 34 -0.14 1.44 -13.22
C GLU A 34 -0.90 0.10 -13.18
N ASP A 35 -0.64 -0.81 -14.12
CA ASP A 35 -1.25 -2.14 -14.14
C ASP A 35 -0.89 -2.95 -12.89
N MET A 36 0.38 -2.92 -12.46
CA MET A 36 0.83 -3.56 -11.23
C MET A 36 0.15 -2.97 -9.98
N ALA A 37 0.04 -1.64 -9.93
CA ALA A 37 -0.66 -0.95 -8.84
C ALA A 37 -2.16 -1.28 -8.83
N THR A 38 -2.79 -1.38 -10.00
CA THR A 38 -4.22 -1.71 -10.15
C THR A 38 -4.50 -3.12 -9.67
N LYS A 39 -3.70 -4.10 -10.10
CA LYS A 39 -3.82 -5.50 -9.64
C LYS A 39 -3.64 -5.60 -8.12
N ALA A 40 -2.63 -4.93 -7.57
CA ALA A 40 -2.41 -4.89 -6.14
C ALA A 40 -3.61 -4.28 -5.40
N LEU A 41 -4.19 -3.19 -5.91
CA LEU A 41 -5.37 -2.56 -5.32
C LEU A 41 -6.59 -3.49 -5.36
N MET A 42 -6.88 -4.11 -6.50
CA MET A 42 -8.05 -4.97 -6.67
C MET A 42 -8.01 -6.17 -5.72
N ASP A 43 -6.84 -6.80 -5.57
CA ASP A 43 -6.68 -7.98 -4.73
C ASP A 43 -6.53 -7.66 -3.23
N LEU A 44 -5.85 -6.55 -2.90
CA LEU A 44 -5.47 -6.25 -1.52
C LEU A 44 -6.45 -5.31 -0.82
N HIS A 45 -7.33 -4.63 -1.54
CA HIS A 45 -8.39 -3.86 -0.90
C HIS A 45 -9.33 -4.81 -0.15
N ASN A 46 -9.54 -4.55 1.15
CA ASN A 46 -10.24 -5.45 2.07
C ASN A 46 -9.57 -6.83 2.25
N PHE A 47 -8.26 -6.93 2.02
CA PHE A 47 -7.51 -8.12 2.39
C PHE A 47 -7.36 -8.19 3.92
N TYR A 48 -7.57 -9.37 4.50
CA TYR A 48 -7.42 -9.59 5.94
C TYR A 48 -5.94 -9.82 6.29
N LEU A 49 -5.33 -8.88 7.01
CA LEU A 49 -3.92 -8.93 7.39
C LEU A 49 -3.78 -8.87 8.92
N LYS A 50 -3.21 -9.94 9.48
CA LYS A 50 -3.16 -10.18 10.94
C LYS A 50 -4.57 -10.17 11.52
N ASP A 51 -4.98 -9.08 12.16
CA ASP A 51 -6.27 -8.98 12.88
C ASP A 51 -7.22 -7.92 12.28
N ARG A 52 -6.90 -7.38 11.09
CA ARG A 52 -7.69 -6.30 10.48
C ARG A 52 -7.71 -6.38 8.97
N TYR A 53 -8.80 -5.89 8.39
CA TYR A 53 -8.86 -5.61 6.96
C TYR A 53 -8.05 -4.36 6.64
N ILE A 54 -7.26 -4.41 5.57
CA ILE A 54 -6.52 -3.25 5.08
C ILE A 54 -7.32 -2.50 4.02
N LYS A 55 -7.20 -1.18 4.02
CA LYS A 55 -7.69 -0.32 2.96
C LYS A 55 -6.53 0.02 2.03
N VAL A 56 -6.68 -0.30 0.76
CA VAL A 56 -5.75 0.11 -0.31
C VAL A 56 -6.45 1.11 -1.22
N SER A 57 -5.76 2.18 -1.59
CA SER A 57 -6.28 3.21 -2.48
C SER A 57 -5.14 3.92 -3.21
N TYR A 58 -5.43 4.46 -4.39
CA TYR A 58 -4.52 5.36 -5.08
C TYR A 58 -4.28 6.65 -4.30
N THR A 59 -3.08 7.21 -4.46
CA THR A 59 -2.72 8.53 -3.96
C THR A 59 -2.13 9.38 -5.07
N LYS A 60 -2.36 10.69 -5.01
CA LYS A 60 -1.70 11.67 -5.87
C LYS A 60 -0.31 12.07 -5.34
N SER A 61 0.01 11.69 -4.11
CA SER A 61 1.30 11.95 -3.49
C SER A 61 2.38 11.09 -4.15
N ARG A 62 3.37 11.74 -4.77
CA ARG A 62 4.58 11.08 -5.25
C ARG A 62 5.58 10.95 -4.11
N LEU A 63 6.28 9.81 -4.06
CA LEU A 63 7.39 9.64 -3.13
C LEU A 63 8.59 10.40 -3.69
N MET A 64 8.92 11.54 -3.08
CA MET A 64 10.11 12.33 -3.44
C MET A 64 11.38 11.48 -3.29
#